data_AF-A0A4R2NEP1-F1
#
_entry.id   AF-A0A4R2NEP1-F1
#
_cell.length_a   1.000
_cell.length_b   1.000
_cell.length_c   1.000
_cell.angle_alpha   90.00
_cell.angle_beta   90.00
_cell.angle_gamma   90.00
#
_symmetry.space_group_name_H-M   'P 1'
#
loop_
_entity.id
_entity.type
_entity.pdbx_description
1 polymer ?
#
loop_
_entity_poly.entity_id
_entity_poly.type
_entity_poly.pdbx_seq_one_letter_code
_entity_poly.pdbx_strand_id
1 'polypeptide(L)'
;MTNNVVNDYEISKNTMALIPAFQFDCETIVIERDRRIHVKKTPLELVKAACLDGGSTYDGRRLAVIHQTGASKKTPIPINPLQDIYAFPTHSPLVHQCNWIFYHHVGSIDHDTSTPGKSIITFKKSTQTLLLDTSEFTLNKQMHRTSYCIVLFSGRHTISRPQWDNDLYG
;
A
#
# COMPACT_ATOMS: atom_id res chain seq x y z
N MET A 1 -8.76 21.52 19.50
CA MET A 1 -7.64 20.60 19.77
C MET A 1 -6.72 20.67 18.56
N THR A 2 -5.54 21.26 18.70
CA THR A 2 -4.54 21.27 17.62
C THR A 2 -4.01 19.85 17.47
N ASN A 3 -4.38 19.16 16.39
CA ASN A 3 -3.75 17.87 16.09
C ASN A 3 -2.26 18.12 15.91
N ASN A 4 -1.43 17.49 16.73
CA ASN A 4 0.02 17.63 16.64
C ASN A 4 0.46 16.99 15.31
N VAL A 5 0.91 17.82 14.37
CA VAL A 5 1.35 17.37 13.05
C VAL A 5 2.84 17.05 13.11
N VAL A 6 3.21 15.81 12.78
CA VAL A 6 4.60 15.37 12.79
C VAL A 6 5.25 15.56 11.41
N ASN A 7 6.56 15.81 11.40
CA ASN A 7 7.30 16.01 10.15
C ASN A 7 7.45 14.72 9.32
N ASP A 8 7.42 13.56 9.97
CA ASP A 8 7.70 12.27 9.33
C ASP A 8 6.94 11.11 9.98
N TYR A 9 6.87 9.99 9.28
CA TYR A 9 6.27 8.75 9.75
C TYR A 9 6.93 7.51 9.12
N GLU A 10 7.29 6.54 9.96
CA GLU A 10 7.80 5.24 9.50
C GLU A 10 6.64 4.26 9.27
N ILE A 11 6.46 3.83 8.01
CA ILE A 11 5.46 2.82 7.67
C ILE A 11 5.84 1.49 8.31
N SER A 12 4.88 0.88 9.02
CA SER A 12 5.09 -0.34 9.79
C SER A 12 3.92 -1.32 9.64
N LYS A 13 3.99 -2.47 10.33
CA LYS A 13 2.90 -3.45 10.42
C LYS A 13 1.63 -2.92 11.12
N ASN A 14 1.66 -1.71 11.66
CA ASN A 14 0.49 -1.06 12.25
C ASN A 14 -0.23 -0.13 11.27
N THR A 15 0.41 0.23 10.16
CA THR A 15 -0.14 1.15 9.15
C THR A 15 -1.26 0.46 8.37
N MET A 16 -2.49 0.94 8.49
CA MET A 16 -3.66 0.39 7.78
C MET A 16 -3.98 1.15 6.50
N ALA A 17 -3.81 2.48 6.52
CA ALA A 17 -3.99 3.32 5.35
C ALA A 17 -3.22 4.64 5.43
N LEU A 18 -2.91 5.22 4.27
CA LEU A 18 -2.46 6.61 4.13
C LEU A 18 -3.51 7.39 3.34
N ILE A 19 -4.08 8.41 3.96
CA ILE A 19 -5.13 9.24 3.38
C ILE A 19 -4.54 10.62 3.08
N PRO A 20 -4.61 11.12 1.84
CA PRO A 20 -4.19 12.49 1.56
C PRO A 20 -5.05 13.48 2.36
N ALA A 21 -4.41 14.45 2.98
CA ALA A 21 -5.04 15.49 3.77
C ALA A 21 -4.95 16.83 3.03
N PHE A 22 -5.93 17.70 3.26
CA PHE A 22 -6.01 19.03 2.65
C PHE A 22 -6.08 20.11 3.73
N GLN A 23 -5.26 19.96 4.77
CA GLN A 23 -5.20 20.87 5.92
C GLN A 23 -3.84 21.59 5.95
N PHE A 24 -3.81 22.81 6.48
CA PHE A 24 -2.57 23.58 6.59
C PHE A 24 -1.50 22.78 7.35
N ASP A 25 -0.31 22.68 6.75
CA ASP A 25 0.84 21.88 7.22
C ASP A 25 0.64 20.36 7.32
N CYS A 26 -0.44 19.76 6.80
CA CYS A 26 -0.69 18.32 6.87
C CYS A 26 -1.07 17.76 5.49
N GLU A 27 -0.22 16.86 4.97
CA GLU A 27 -0.38 16.23 3.66
C GLU A 27 -0.92 14.80 3.75
N THR A 28 -0.73 14.12 4.89
CA THR A 28 -1.23 12.74 5.09
C THR A 28 -1.84 12.56 6.48
N ILE A 29 -3.00 11.89 6.52
CA ILE A 29 -3.51 11.24 7.72
C ILE A 29 -3.19 9.74 7.62
N VAL A 30 -2.32 9.28 8.51
CA VAL A 30 -2.00 7.86 8.68
C VAL A 30 -3.06 7.25 9.59
N ILE A 31 -3.65 6.15 9.16
CA ILE A 31 -4.56 5.36 9.97
C ILE A 31 -3.81 4.14 10.49
N GLU A 32 -3.60 4.07 11.80
CA GLU A 32 -3.20 2.86 12.52
C GLU A 32 -4.39 2.28 13.28
N ARG A 33 -4.26 1.06 13.83
CA ARG A 33 -5.37 0.36 14.50
C ARG A 33 -6.09 1.21 15.56
N ASP A 34 -5.32 1.90 16.39
CA ASP A 34 -5.82 2.58 17.60
C ASP A 34 -5.62 4.11 17.57
N ARG A 35 -5.02 4.65 16.50
CA ARG A 35 -4.75 6.09 16.39
C ARG A 35 -4.70 6.58 14.95
N ARG A 36 -4.81 7.89 14.80
CA ARG A 36 -4.58 8.62 13.57
C ARG A 36 -3.43 9.59 13.76
N ILE A 37 -2.53 9.68 12.79
CA ILE A 37 -1.34 10.52 12.87
C ILE A 37 -1.36 11.48 11.69
N HIS A 38 -1.19 12.77 11.96
CA HIS A 38 -1.12 13.81 10.93
C HIS A 38 0.34 14.05 10.57
N VAL A 39 0.67 13.96 9.28
CA VAL A 39 2.05 13.98 8.79
C VAL A 39 2.21 15.02 7.69
N LYS A 40 3.33 15.74 7.71
CA LYS A 40 3.65 16.78 6.72
C LYS A 40 4.02 16.24 5.34
N LYS A 41 4.43 14.97 5.24
CA LYS A 41 4.78 14.32 3.97
C LYS A 41 3.54 13.77 3.27
N THR A 42 3.56 13.79 1.94
CA THR A 42 2.53 13.20 1.10
C THR A 42 2.51 11.67 1.21
N PRO A 43 1.40 10.99 0.88
CA PRO A 43 1.35 9.54 0.94
C PRO A 43 2.40 8.86 0.05
N LEU A 44 2.68 9.43 -1.12
CA LEU A 44 3.69 8.90 -2.03
C LEU A 44 5.12 9.06 -1.49
N GLU A 45 5.44 10.16 -0.82
CA GLU A 45 6.74 10.34 -0.16
C GLU A 45 6.95 9.33 0.96
N LEU A 46 5.93 9.08 1.78
CA LEU A 46 5.99 8.05 2.84
C LEU A 46 6.21 6.65 2.25
N VAL A 47 5.49 6.30 1.18
CA VAL A 47 5.68 5.02 0.48
C VAL A 47 7.07 4.91 -0.13
N LYS A 48 7.59 5.98 -0.74
CA LYS A 48 8.94 6.02 -1.32
C LYS A 48 10.02 5.80 -0.25
N ALA A 49 9.92 6.49 0.88
CA ALA A 49 10.83 6.33 2.01
C ALA A 49 10.78 4.88 2.54
N ALA A 50 9.59 4.35 2.81
CA ALA A 50 9.45 2.99 3.33
C ALA A 50 9.94 1.90 2.37
N CYS A 51 9.83 2.12 1.05
CA CYS A 51 10.43 1.21 0.08
C CYS A 51 11.96 1.16 0.24
N LEU A 52 12.60 2.34 0.37
CA LEU A 52 14.04 2.49 0.55
C LEU A 52 14.49 1.82 1.85
N ASP A 53 13.77 2.03 2.95
CA ASP A 53 14.03 1.37 4.23
C ASP A 53 13.90 -0.16 4.12
N GLY A 54 12.97 -0.63 3.27
CA GLY A 54 12.82 -2.04 2.90
C GLY A 54 13.89 -2.56 1.91
N GLY A 55 14.88 -1.76 1.53
CA GLY A 55 16.02 -2.15 0.70
C GLY A 55 15.86 -1.97 -0.82
N SER A 56 14.88 -1.19 -1.31
CA SER A 56 14.72 -0.93 -2.75
C SER A 56 13.96 0.35 -3.04
N THR A 57 14.18 0.99 -4.19
CA THR A 57 13.40 2.18 -4.55
C THR A 57 11.95 1.83 -4.85
N TYR A 58 11.04 2.79 -4.64
CA TYR A 58 9.63 2.68 -5.09
C TYR A 58 9.54 2.31 -6.57
N ASP A 59 10.31 3.00 -7.43
CA ASP A 59 10.27 2.80 -8.87
C ASP A 59 10.80 1.41 -9.26
N GLY A 60 11.84 0.92 -8.58
CA GLY A 60 12.36 -0.44 -8.77
C GLY A 60 11.33 -1.51 -8.41
N ARG A 61 10.67 -1.38 -7.25
CA ARG A 61 9.58 -2.29 -6.84
C ARG A 61 8.41 -2.23 -7.80
N ARG A 62 7.98 -1.03 -8.19
CA ARG A 62 6.90 -0.84 -9.16
C ARG A 62 7.24 -1.49 -10.50
N LEU A 63 8.45 -1.28 -11.02
CA LEU A 63 8.90 -1.87 -12.28
C LEU A 63 8.91 -3.40 -12.20
N ALA A 64 9.42 -3.97 -11.11
CA ALA A 64 9.45 -5.42 -10.91
C ALA A 64 8.03 -6.03 -10.92
N VAL A 65 7.07 -5.39 -10.22
CA VAL A 65 5.67 -5.85 -10.23
C VAL A 65 5.07 -5.74 -11.63
N ILE A 66 5.31 -4.66 -12.35
CA ILE A 66 4.82 -4.49 -13.73
C ILE A 66 5.39 -5.59 -14.63
N HIS A 67 6.68 -5.88 -14.53
CA HIS A 67 7.33 -6.93 -15.31
C HIS A 67 6.71 -8.31 -15.05
N GLN A 68 6.46 -8.66 -13.79
CA GLN A 68 5.95 -9.99 -13.42
C GLN A 68 4.43 -10.16 -13.64
N THR A 69 3.67 -9.05 -13.66
CA THR A 69 2.19 -9.12 -13.63
C THR A 69 1.50 -8.42 -14.81
N GLY A 70 2.22 -7.61 -15.58
CA GLY A 70 1.65 -6.72 -16.59
C GLY A 70 0.82 -5.56 -16.03
N ALA A 71 0.67 -5.42 -14.70
CA ALA A 71 -0.19 -4.43 -14.08
C ALA A 71 0.45 -3.03 -14.01
N SER A 72 0.45 -2.30 -15.12
CA SER A 72 1.09 -0.97 -15.28
C SER A 72 0.37 0.20 -14.61
N LYS A 73 -0.95 0.08 -14.39
CA LYS A 73 -1.80 1.11 -13.78
C LYS A 73 -2.19 0.74 -12.36
N LYS A 74 -2.06 1.70 -11.43
CA LYS A 74 -2.37 1.54 -10.00
C LYS A 74 -1.70 0.29 -9.43
N THR A 75 -0.41 0.15 -9.74
CA THR A 75 0.39 -1.04 -9.45
C THR A 75 0.49 -1.24 -7.93
N PRO A 76 0.24 -2.44 -7.40
CA PRO A 76 0.48 -2.74 -5.99
C PRO A 76 1.98 -2.68 -5.69
N ILE A 77 2.33 -2.22 -4.51
CA ILE A 77 3.73 -2.00 -4.11
C ILE A 77 4.08 -2.92 -2.95
N PRO A 78 5.05 -3.83 -3.15
CA PRO A 78 5.59 -4.67 -2.09
C PRO A 78 6.58 -3.85 -1.24
N ILE A 79 6.06 -2.94 -0.40
CA ILE A 79 6.84 -1.92 0.34
C ILE A 79 7.98 -2.56 1.13
N ASN A 80 7.67 -3.55 1.97
CA ASN A 80 8.66 -4.32 2.70
C ASN A 80 8.21 -5.80 2.77
N PRO A 81 8.61 -6.62 1.77
CA PRO A 81 8.18 -8.02 1.66
C PRO A 81 8.62 -8.89 2.82
N LEU A 82 9.81 -8.60 3.37
CA LEU A 82 10.36 -9.33 4.53
C LEU A 82 9.51 -9.10 5.78
N GLN A 83 8.79 -7.98 5.85
CA GLN A 83 7.88 -7.63 6.94
C GLN A 83 6.41 -7.82 6.56
N ASP A 84 6.10 -8.50 5.46
CA ASP A 84 4.73 -8.66 4.96
C ASP A 84 3.96 -7.32 4.81
N ILE A 85 4.66 -6.25 4.38
CA ILE A 85 4.06 -4.93 4.14
C ILE A 85 3.84 -4.73 2.65
N TYR A 86 2.57 -4.82 2.24
CA TYR A 86 2.11 -4.62 0.86
C TYR A 86 0.95 -3.63 0.85
N ALA A 87 1.01 -2.67 -0.06
CA ALA A 87 -0.04 -1.66 -0.21
C ALA A 87 -0.41 -1.46 -1.68
N PHE A 88 -1.63 -1.00 -1.93
CA PHE A 88 -2.08 -0.61 -3.26
C PHE A 88 -2.70 0.79 -3.26
N PRO A 89 -2.55 1.53 -4.37
CA PRO A 89 -3.16 2.84 -4.50
C PRO A 89 -4.61 2.75 -5.00
N THR A 90 -5.51 3.59 -4.47
CA THR A 90 -6.91 3.66 -4.95
C THR A 90 -7.02 4.38 -6.30
N HIS A 91 -6.15 5.37 -6.52
CA HIS A 91 -6.03 6.16 -7.74
C HIS A 91 -4.63 6.03 -8.34
N SER A 92 -4.32 6.82 -9.37
CA SER A 92 -2.91 6.97 -9.77
C SER A 92 -2.15 7.63 -8.61
N PRO A 93 -0.94 7.17 -8.25
CA PRO A 93 -0.13 7.79 -7.19
C PRO A 93 0.19 9.27 -7.40
N LEU A 94 0.05 9.77 -8.63
CA LEU A 94 0.25 11.18 -8.99
C LEU A 94 -1.02 12.04 -8.80
N VAL A 95 -2.15 11.43 -8.44
CA VAL A 95 -3.41 12.15 -8.20
C VAL A 95 -3.54 12.42 -6.71
N HIS A 96 -3.86 13.67 -6.35
CA HIS A 96 -3.97 14.13 -4.97
C HIS A 96 -4.96 13.34 -4.10
N GLN A 97 -5.96 12.69 -4.70
CA GLN A 97 -6.98 11.86 -4.00
C GLN A 97 -6.54 10.39 -3.83
N CYS A 98 -5.27 10.09 -4.09
CA CYS A 98 -4.77 8.71 -4.01
C CYS A 98 -4.55 8.29 -2.57
N ASN A 99 -5.41 7.39 -2.10
CA ASN A 99 -5.21 6.69 -0.83
C ASN A 99 -4.31 5.48 -1.05
N TRP A 100 -3.56 5.10 -0.03
CA TRP A 100 -2.83 3.83 0.01
C TRP A 100 -3.46 2.92 1.05
N ILE A 101 -3.83 1.71 0.64
CA ILE A 101 -4.48 0.72 1.50
C ILE A 101 -3.52 -0.44 1.72
N PHE A 102 -3.32 -0.83 2.99
CA PHE A 102 -2.42 -1.91 3.37
C PHE A 102 -3.18 -3.24 3.40
N TYR A 103 -2.77 -4.16 2.52
CA TYR A 103 -3.52 -5.36 2.19
C TYR A 103 -3.89 -6.21 3.40
N HIS A 104 -2.92 -6.46 4.29
CA HIS A 104 -3.11 -7.37 5.42
C HIS A 104 -4.11 -6.86 6.46
N HIS A 105 -4.40 -5.55 6.48
CA HIS A 105 -5.36 -4.94 7.41
C HIS A 105 -6.80 -4.97 6.89
N VAL A 106 -7.02 -5.16 5.59
CA VAL A 106 -8.38 -5.18 5.02
C VAL A 106 -9.13 -6.42 5.52
N GLY A 107 -10.31 -6.19 6.10
CA GLY A 107 -11.25 -7.21 6.57
C GLY A 107 -12.36 -7.45 5.55
N SER A 108 -13.12 -6.41 5.22
CA SER A 108 -14.13 -6.41 4.15
C SER A 108 -14.07 -5.12 3.34
N ILE A 109 -14.66 -5.17 2.14
CA ILE A 109 -14.90 -4.02 1.28
C ILE A 109 -16.34 -4.12 0.82
N ASP A 110 -17.15 -3.14 1.18
CA ASP A 110 -18.58 -3.12 0.92
C ASP A 110 -18.93 -1.81 0.18
N HIS A 111 -19.87 -1.85 -0.76
CA HIS A 111 -20.37 -0.62 -1.37
C HIS A 111 -21.11 0.26 -0.34
N ASP A 112 -20.98 1.59 -0.47
CA ASP A 112 -21.77 2.51 0.34
C ASP A 112 -23.21 2.55 -0.18
N THR A 113 -24.17 2.14 0.66
CA THR A 113 -25.59 2.14 0.31
C THR A 113 -26.16 3.56 0.21
N SER A 114 -25.49 4.55 0.81
CA SER A 114 -25.94 5.95 0.81
C SER A 114 -25.43 6.73 -0.40
N THR A 115 -24.28 6.34 -0.95
CA THR A 115 -23.62 7.09 -2.05
C THR A 115 -23.11 6.16 -3.15
N PRO A 116 -23.74 6.16 -4.35
CA PRO A 116 -23.29 5.36 -5.48
C PRO A 116 -21.82 5.64 -5.84
N GLY A 117 -21.07 4.57 -6.15
CA GLY A 117 -19.67 4.66 -6.57
C GLY A 117 -18.66 4.76 -5.42
N LYS A 118 -19.12 4.87 -4.17
CA LYS A 118 -18.27 4.85 -2.97
C LYS A 118 -18.26 3.48 -2.31
N SER A 119 -17.26 3.26 -1.46
CA SER A 119 -17.12 2.01 -0.73
C SER A 119 -16.53 2.22 0.64
N ILE A 120 -16.82 1.30 1.54
CA ILE A 120 -16.37 1.31 2.92
C ILE A 120 -15.43 0.13 3.11
N ILE A 121 -14.21 0.41 3.57
CA ILE A 121 -13.28 -0.63 4.04
C ILE A 121 -13.47 -0.80 5.54
N THR A 122 -13.70 -2.04 5.97
CA THR A 122 -13.64 -2.44 7.38
C THR A 122 -12.29 -3.10 7.65
N PHE A 123 -11.55 -2.60 8.64
CA PHE A 123 -10.23 -3.14 8.99
C PHE A 123 -10.33 -4.30 9.98
N LYS A 124 -9.49 -5.33 9.80
CA LYS A 124 -9.39 -6.47 10.72
C LYS A 124 -8.97 -6.01 12.11
N LYS A 125 -9.67 -6.52 13.14
CA LYS A 125 -9.34 -6.26 14.56
C LYS A 125 -9.25 -4.75 14.87
N SER A 126 -10.10 -3.95 14.24
CA SER A 126 -10.23 -2.51 14.48
C SER A 126 -11.71 -2.13 14.37
N THR A 127 -12.13 -1.13 15.14
CA THR A 127 -13.48 -0.53 14.99
C THR A 127 -13.50 0.57 13.92
N GLN A 128 -12.34 0.94 13.38
CA GLN A 128 -12.25 1.97 12.35
C GLN A 128 -12.71 1.44 10.99
N THR A 129 -13.43 2.30 10.28
CA THR A 129 -13.79 2.11 8.88
C THR A 129 -13.26 3.28 8.05
N LEU A 130 -13.15 3.07 6.74
CA LEU A 130 -12.69 4.08 5.79
C LEU A 130 -13.64 4.16 4.60
N LEU A 131 -14.32 5.29 4.47
CA LEU A 131 -15.11 5.63 3.28
C LEU A 131 -14.17 6.13 2.16
N LEU A 132 -14.29 5.53 0.98
CA LEU A 132 -13.48 5.83 -0.19
C LEU A 132 -14.36 6.24 -1.36
N ASP A 133 -13.90 7.24 -2.12
CA ASP A 133 -14.47 7.61 -3.41
C ASP A 133 -13.93 6.69 -4.51
N THR A 134 -14.20 5.39 -4.37
CA THR A 134 -13.77 4.35 -5.29
C THR A 134 -14.72 3.17 -5.15
N SER A 135 -15.15 2.61 -6.28
CA SER A 135 -16.11 1.51 -6.29
C SER A 135 -15.56 0.21 -5.70
N GLU A 136 -16.46 -0.60 -5.15
CA GLU A 136 -16.18 -1.89 -4.53
C GLU A 136 -15.46 -2.81 -5.52
N PHE A 137 -15.96 -2.87 -6.76
CA PHE A 137 -15.34 -3.61 -7.86
C PHE A 137 -13.88 -3.20 -8.11
N THR A 138 -13.59 -1.91 -8.10
CA THR A 138 -12.23 -1.40 -8.33
C THR A 138 -11.30 -1.78 -7.17
N LEU A 139 -11.78 -1.67 -5.94
CA LEU A 139 -11.00 -2.02 -4.75
C LEU A 139 -10.76 -3.52 -4.66
N ASN A 140 -11.77 -4.35 -4.91
CA ASN A 140 -11.63 -5.81 -4.98
C ASN A 140 -10.63 -6.24 -6.06
N LYS A 141 -10.64 -5.58 -7.23
CA LYS A 141 -9.62 -5.80 -8.26
C LYS A 141 -8.21 -5.46 -7.77
N GLN A 142 -8.04 -4.42 -6.96
CA GLN A 142 -6.74 -4.11 -6.36
C GLN A 142 -6.34 -5.12 -5.29
N MET A 143 -7.28 -5.60 -4.47
CA MET A 143 -7.03 -6.69 -3.53
C MET A 143 -6.51 -7.95 -4.26
N HIS A 144 -7.16 -8.36 -5.36
CA HIS A 144 -6.72 -9.51 -6.16
C HIS A 144 -5.34 -9.30 -6.80
N ARG A 145 -5.06 -8.10 -7.33
CA ARG A 145 -3.73 -7.79 -7.87
C ARG A 145 -2.65 -7.81 -6.79
N THR A 146 -2.99 -7.33 -5.60
CA THR A 146 -2.07 -7.30 -4.47
C THR A 146 -1.83 -8.69 -3.91
N SER A 147 -2.84 -9.56 -3.85
CA SER A 147 -2.64 -10.96 -3.46
C SER A 147 -1.72 -11.71 -4.43
N TYR A 148 -1.88 -11.49 -5.74
CA TYR A 148 -0.96 -12.05 -6.73
C TYR A 148 0.47 -11.50 -6.58
N CYS A 149 0.61 -10.20 -6.29
CA CYS A 149 1.90 -9.59 -5.94
C CYS A 149 2.52 -10.25 -4.71
N ILE A 150 1.75 -10.53 -3.66
CA ILE A 150 2.25 -11.24 -2.46
C ILE A 150 2.76 -12.64 -2.81
N VAL A 151 2.03 -13.40 -3.64
CA VAL A 151 2.49 -14.73 -4.09
C VAL A 151 3.86 -14.64 -4.75
N LEU A 152 4.07 -13.67 -5.64
CA LEU A 152 5.32 -13.51 -6.39
C LEU A 152 6.49 -12.99 -5.56
N PHE A 153 6.23 -12.09 -4.60
CA PHE A 153 7.27 -11.34 -3.91
C PHE A 153 7.43 -11.69 -2.43
N SER A 154 6.57 -12.55 -1.88
CA SER A 154 6.79 -13.08 -0.54
C SER A 154 8.06 -13.95 -0.53
N GLY A 155 8.88 -13.82 0.51
CA GLY A 155 10.09 -14.63 0.70
C GLY A 155 9.83 -16.14 0.91
N ARG A 156 8.63 -16.61 0.58
CA ARG A 156 8.17 -17.99 0.73
C ARG A 156 8.29 -18.81 -0.55
N HIS A 157 8.73 -18.21 -1.66
CA HIS A 157 9.18 -18.94 -2.84
C HIS A 157 10.70 -19.11 -2.82
N THR A 158 11.15 -20.30 -2.39
CA THR A 158 12.37 -20.88 -2.97
C THR A 158 12.10 -21.13 -4.44
N ILE A 159 12.42 -20.15 -5.30
CA ILE A 159 12.76 -20.51 -6.68
C ILE A 159 14.07 -21.28 -6.52
N SER A 160 14.01 -22.61 -6.61
CA SER A 160 15.19 -23.44 -6.79
C SER A 160 15.93 -22.88 -8.00
N ARG A 161 17.01 -22.12 -7.76
CA ARG A 161 17.91 -21.69 -8.82
C ARG A 161 18.43 -22.97 -9.48
N PRO A 162 18.24 -23.16 -10.78
CA PRO A 162 18.93 -24.24 -11.49
C PRO A 162 20.45 -24.05 -11.30
N GLN A 163 21.15 -25.11 -10.85
CA GLN A 163 22.61 -25.15 -10.81
C GLN A 163 23.14 -25.22 -12.24
N TRP A 164 23.37 -24.08 -12.90
CA TRP A 164 24.14 -24.06 -14.16
C TRP A 164 25.35 -23.10 -14.12
N ASP A 165 25.61 -22.42 -13.00
CA ASP A 165 26.76 -21.51 -12.87
C ASP A 165 27.97 -22.17 -12.18
N ASN A 166 28.28 -23.43 -12.51
CA ASN A 166 29.53 -24.08 -12.06
C ASN A 166 30.52 -24.44 -13.20
N ASP A 167 30.17 -24.22 -14.48
CA ASP A 167 30.98 -24.72 -15.60
C ASP A 167 31.65 -23.61 -16.45
N LEU A 168 31.99 -22.45 -15.88
CA LEU A 168 32.74 -21.40 -16.60
C LEU A 168 34.12 -21.05 -16.00
N TYR A 169 34.68 -21.92 -15.17
CA TYR A 169 36.10 -21.88 -14.81
C TYR A 169 36.68 -23.30 -14.70
N GLY A 170 36.72 -24.00 -15.83
CA GLY A 170 37.49 -25.23 -16.04
C GLY A 170 38.39 -25.08 -17.25
#